data_AF-W9AI56-F1
#
_entry.id   AF-W9AI56-F1
#
_cell.length_a   1.000
_cell.length_b   1.000
_cell.length_c   1.000
_cell.angle_alpha   90.00
_cell.angle_beta   90.00
_cell.angle_gamma   90.00
#
_symmetry.space_group_name_H-M   'P 1'
#
loop_
_entity.id
_entity.type
_entity.pdbx_description
1 polymer ?
#
loop_
_entity_poly.entity_id
_entity_poly.type
_entity_poly.pdbx_seq_one_letter_code
_entity_poly.pdbx_strand_id
1 'polypeptide(L)' 'MKTINFPMLLLACLVILMFVGCGVAIALRNVWLIVLFILLGFALMGFGISLKRKKK' A
#
# COMPACT_ATOMS: atom_id res chain seq x y z
N MET A 1 -20.84 13.28 -12.20
CA MET A 1 -19.88 12.16 -12.20
C MET A 1 -18.77 12.48 -11.20
N LYS A 2 -18.64 11.68 -10.12
CA LYS A 2 -17.69 11.96 -9.03
C LYS A 2 -16.27 12.01 -9.58
N THR A 3 -15.57 13.12 -9.34
CA THR A 3 -14.18 13.33 -9.72
C THR A 3 -13.32 12.20 -9.15
N ILE A 4 -12.89 11.28 -10.00
CA ILE A 4 -12.01 10.18 -9.60
C ILE A 4 -10.76 10.83 -9.00
N ASN A 5 -10.48 10.56 -7.73
CA ASN A 5 -9.27 11.05 -7.08
C ASN A 5 -8.08 10.22 -7.60
N PHE A 6 -7.59 10.61 -8.79
CA PHE A 6 -6.41 10.07 -9.44
C PHE A 6 -5.22 9.80 -8.49
N PRO A 7 -4.84 10.71 -7.57
CA PRO A 7 -3.76 10.43 -6.62
C PRO A 7 -4.08 9.29 -5.65
N MET A 8 -5.35 9.10 -5.29
CA MET A 8 -5.78 8.02 -4.41
C MET A 8 -5.80 6.67 -5.14
N LEU A 9 -6.08 6.69 -6.44
CA LEU A 9 -6.05 5.51 -7.30
C LEU A 9 -4.60 5.03 -7.55
N LEU A 10 -3.67 5.98 -7.73
CA LEU A 10 -2.23 5.69 -7.84
C LEU A 10 -1.68 5.13 -6.53
N LEU A 11 -2.04 5.72 -5.38
CA LEU A 11 -1.71 5.18 -4.06
C LEU A 11 -2.22 3.74 -3.86
N ALA A 12 -3.46 3.45 -4.29
CA ALA A 12 -4.02 2.10 -4.21
C ALA A 12 -3.24 1.10 -5.07
N CYS A 13 -2.91 1.45 -6.32
CA CYS A 13 -2.04 0.62 -7.17
C CYS A 13 -0.68 0.36 -6.52
N LEU A 14 -0.07 1.37 -5.91
CA LEU A 14 1.22 1.24 -5.24
C LEU A 14 1.16 0.29 -4.03
N VAL A 15 0.08 0.36 -3.25
CA VAL A 15 -0.17 -0.57 -2.14
C VAL A 15 -0.34 -2.00 -2.64
N ILE A 16 -1.10 -2.21 -3.72
CA ILE A 16 -1.27 -3.54 -4.33
C ILE A 16 0.09 -4.11 -4.75
N LEU A 17 0.95 -3.33 -5.40
CA LEU A 17 2.30 -3.75 -5.78
C LEU A 17 3.17 -4.12 -4.58
N MET A 18 3.07 -3.39 -3.46
CA MET A 18 3.76 -3.72 -2.22
C MET A 18 3.30 -5.07 -1.63
N PHE A 19 2.00 -5.37 -1.71
CA PHE A 19 1.47 -6.68 -1.28
C PHE A 19 1.88 -7.82 -2.22
N VAL A 20 1.97 -7.58 -3.54
CA VAL A 20 2.52 -8.56 -4.49
C VAL A 20 3.99 -8.85 -4.17
N GLY A 21 4.80 -7.83 -3.87
CA GLY A 21 6.18 -7.98 -3.41
C GLY A 21 6.29 -8.76 -2.10
N CYS A 22 5.31 -8.60 -1.20
CA CYS A 22 5.21 -9.43 -0.01
C CYS A 22 4.99 -10.91 -0.36
N GLY A 23 4.15 -11.23 -1.35
CA GLY A 23 3.99 -12.59 -1.88
C GLY A 23 5.29 -13.20 -2.40
N VAL A 24 6.12 -12.41 -3.09
CA VAL A 24 7.45 -12.84 -3.54
C VAL A 24 8.37 -13.09 -2.34
N ALA A 25 8.32 -12.25 -1.31
CA ALA A 25 9.09 -12.46 -0.08
C ALA A 25 8.67 -13.74 0.68
N ILE A 26 7.37 -14.09 0.63
CA ILE A 26 6.86 -15.37 1.16
C ILE A 26 7.47 -16.54 0.38
N ALA A 27 7.51 -16.46 -0.96
CA ALA A 27 8.11 -17.51 -1.80
C ALA A 27 9.60 -17.71 -1.50
N LEU A 28 10.33 -16.64 -1.16
CA LEU A 28 11.74 -16.69 -0.75
C LEU A 28 11.94 -17.21 0.69
N ARG A 29 10.87 -17.58 1.42
CA ARG A 29 10.88 -17.94 2.85
C ARG A 29 11.59 -16.92 3.75
N ASN A 30 11.70 -15.66 3.31
CA ASN A 30 12.39 -14.63 4.07
C ASN A 30 11.40 -13.89 4.96
N VAL A 31 11.23 -14.41 6.18
CA VAL A 31 10.29 -13.89 7.19
C VAL A 31 10.51 -12.40 7.48
N TRP A 32 11.76 -11.94 7.42
CA TRP A 32 12.08 -10.56 7.72
C TRP A 32 11.57 -9.59 6.64
N LEU A 33 11.75 -9.96 5.37
CA LEU A 33 11.22 -9.21 4.24
C LEU A 33 9.68 -9.19 4.24
N ILE A 34 9.04 -10.31 4.59
CA ILE A 34 7.58 -10.39 4.68
C ILE A 34 7.04 -9.36 5.67
N VAL A 35 7.58 -9.34 6.89
CA VAL A 35 7.16 -8.39 7.93
C VAL A 35 7.40 -6.95 7.49
N LEU A 36 8.55 -6.67 6.86
CA LEU A 36 8.89 -5.34 6.35
C LEU A 36 7.90 -4.86 5.27
N PHE A 37 7.56 -5.73 4.30
CA PHE A 37 6.59 -5.41 3.24
C PHE A 37 5.16 -5.26 3.75
N ILE A 38 4.74 -6.07 4.74
CA ILE A 38 3.42 -5.92 5.40
C ILE A 38 3.35 -4.57 6.11
N LEU A 39 4.37 -4.24 6.91
CA LEU A 39 4.44 -2.96 7.63
C LEU A 39 4.41 -1.78 6.67
N LEU A 40 5.17 -1.83 5.58
CA LEU A 40 5.17 -0.80 4.53
C LEU A 40 3.80 -0.69 3.83
N GLY A 41 3.18 -1.82 3.49
CA GLY A 41 1.86 -1.85 2.85
C GLY A 41 0.78 -1.21 3.73
N PHE A 42 0.76 -1.56 5.02
CA PHE A 42 -0.15 -0.96 5.99
C PHE A 42 0.17 0.52 6.27
N ALA A 43 1.44 0.90 6.34
CA ALA A 43 1.86 2.28 6.54
C ALA A 43 1.44 3.18 5.36
N LEU A 44 1.63 2.72 4.12
CA LEU A 44 1.20 3.44 2.91
C LEU A 44 -0.33 3.55 2.83
N MET A 45 -1.06 2.52 3.23
CA MET A 45 -2.52 2.56 3.31
C MET A 45 -3.00 3.55 4.38
N GLY A 46 -2.39 3.53 5.58
CA GLY A 46 -2.66 4.48 6.66
C GLY A 46 -2.36 5.93 6.25
N PHE A 47 -1.26 6.14 5.53
CA PHE A 47 -0.91 7.44 4.96
C PHE A 47 -1.93 7.90 3.92
N GLY A 48 -2.36 7.02 3.01
CA GLY A 48 -3.39 7.33 2.02
C GLY A 48 -4.73 7.71 2.66
N ILE A 49 -5.11 7.07 3.76
CA ILE A 49 -6.32 7.40 4.54
C ILE A 49 -6.15 8.77 5.23
N SER A 50 -5.00 9.03 5.85
CA SER A 50 -4.68 10.32 6.49
C SER A 50 -4.73 11.47 5.49
N LEU A 51 -4.17 11.27 4.29
CA LEU A 51 -4.20 12.26 3.20
C LEU A 51 -5.63 12.54 2.73
N LYS A 52 -6.47 11.50 2.60
CA LYS A 52 -7.89 11.66 2.29
C LYS A 52 -8.65 12.43 3.38
N ARG A 53 -8.24 12.27 4.64
CA ARG A 53 -8.86 12.94 5.79
C ARG A 53 -8.46 14.41 5.90
N LYS A 54 -7.23 14.78 5.54
CA LYS A 54 -6.76 16.18 5.48
C LYS A 54 -7.33 16.99 4.31
N LYS A 55 -7.75 16.31 3.23
CA LYS A 55 -8.30 16.95 2.02
C LYS A 55 -9.82 17.22 2.11
N LYS A 56 -10.42 16.98 3.28
CA LYS A 56 -11.84 17.16 3.57
C LYS A 56 -11.99 18.33 4.53
#